data_AF-A0A1W1E1C9-F1
#
_entry.id   AF-A0A1W1E1C9-F1
#
_cell.length_a   1.000
_cell.length_b   1.000
_cell.length_c   1.000
_cell.angle_alpha   90.00
_cell.angle_beta   90.00
_cell.angle_gamma   90.00
#
_symmetry.space_group_name_H-M   'P 1'
#
loop_
_entity.id
_entity.type
_entity.pdbx_description
1 polymer ?
#
loop_
_entity_poly.entity_id
_entity_poly.type
_entity_poly.pdbx_seq_one_letter_code
_entity_poly.pdbx_strand_id
1 'polypeptide(L)'
;MKFKIRRTDKFSKSFKKLAKKYKEIAIDYQNLLDMLASGDHNAIKVTENIYKIRLKNSSNPKGKSGGFRVVYFSKCKRIKFIY
;
A
#
# COMPACT_ATOMS: atom_id res chain seq x y z
N MET A 1 7.96 -15.97 7.42
CA MET A 1 7.26 -16.10 6.11
C MET A 1 7.86 -15.12 5.11
N LYS A 2 8.13 -15.53 3.85
CA LYS A 2 8.63 -14.60 2.81
C LYS A 2 7.47 -13.79 2.22
N PHE A 3 7.15 -12.66 2.84
CA PHE A 3 6.28 -11.65 2.24
C PHE A 3 7.08 -10.89 1.17
N LYS A 4 6.68 -10.96 -0.10
CA LYS A 4 7.39 -10.30 -1.21
C LYS A 4 6.51 -9.22 -1.82
N ILE A 5 6.88 -7.97 -1.57
CA ILE A 5 6.24 -6.81 -2.18
C ILE A 5 6.99 -6.50 -3.48
N ARG A 6 6.25 -6.39 -4.58
CA ARG A 6 6.80 -5.94 -5.87
C ARG A 6 6.08 -4.67 -6.30
N ARG A 7 6.86 -3.71 -6.79
CA ARG A 7 6.35 -2.46 -7.36
C ARG A 7 6.22 -2.62 -8.88
N THR A 8 5.16 -2.07 -9.45
CA THR A 8 5.04 -1.92 -10.91
C THR A 8 5.78 -0.67 -11.37
N ASP A 9 6.14 -0.60 -12.65
CA ASP A 9 6.78 0.60 -13.21
C ASP A 9 5.90 1.83 -13.11
N LYS A 10 4.58 1.65 -13.31
CA LYS A 10 3.58 2.71 -13.14
C LYS A 10 3.59 3.25 -11.71
N PHE A 11 3.64 2.35 -10.71
CA PHE A 11 3.73 2.74 -9.30
C PHE A 11 5.05 3.48 -9.01
N SER A 12 6.18 2.98 -9.51
CA SER A 12 7.48 3.63 -9.31
C SER A 12 7.53 5.03 -9.92
N LYS A 13 6.96 5.22 -11.12
CA LYS A 13 6.87 6.54 -11.77
C LYS A 13 5.97 7.51 -11.00
N SER A 14 4.79 7.07 -10.56
CA SER A 14 3.90 7.94 -9.77
C SER A 14 4.49 8.26 -8.39
N PHE A 15 5.11 7.28 -7.74
CA PHE A 15 5.78 7.46 -6.46
C PHE A 15 6.90 8.50 -6.55
N LYS A 16 7.75 8.45 -7.58
CA LYS A 16 8.78 9.47 -7.82
C LYS A 16 8.21 10.88 -7.96
N LYS A 17 7.07 11.03 -8.67
CA LYS A 17 6.39 12.34 -8.79
C LYS A 17 5.88 12.83 -7.44
N LEU A 18 5.29 11.94 -6.64
CA LEU A 18 4.79 12.29 -5.32
C LEU A 18 5.92 12.61 -4.33
N ALA A 19 7.06 11.90 -4.41
CA ALA A 19 8.24 12.17 -3.58
C ALA A 19 8.84 13.55 -3.80
N LYS A 20 8.70 14.13 -5.00
CA LYS A 20 9.08 15.53 -5.23
C LYS A 20 8.16 16.53 -4.51
N LYS A 21 6.90 16.17 -4.29
CA LYS A 21 5.87 17.05 -3.73
C LYS A 21 5.70 16.89 -2.21
N TYR A 22 5.94 15.70 -1.69
CA TYR A 22 5.68 15.33 -0.29
C TYR A 22 6.96 14.75 0.33
N LYS A 23 7.59 15.52 1.22
CA LYS A 23 8.89 15.19 1.83
C LYS A 23 8.84 13.91 2.67
N GLU A 24 7.72 13.70 3.37
CA GLU A 24 7.51 12.56 4.29
C GLU A 24 6.99 11.30 3.59
N ILE A 25 6.85 11.28 2.26
CA ILE A 25 6.24 10.12 1.59
C ILE A 25 7.06 8.84 1.73
N ALA A 26 8.38 8.95 1.92
CA ALA A 26 9.25 7.81 2.15
C ALA A 26 8.90 7.12 3.48
N ILE A 27 8.62 7.92 4.52
CA ILE A 27 8.19 7.44 5.83
C ILE A 27 6.77 6.86 5.73
N ASP A 28 5.86 7.56 5.07
CA ASP A 28 4.50 7.05 4.82
C ASP A 28 4.54 5.70 4.08
N TYR A 29 5.44 5.56 3.10
CA TYR A 29 5.63 4.33 2.37
C TYR A 29 6.19 3.20 3.24
N GLN A 30 7.17 3.49 4.11
CA GLN A 30 7.69 2.48 5.03
C GLN A 30 6.60 1.97 5.96
N ASN A 31 5.80 2.88 6.53
CA ASN A 31 4.65 2.52 7.38
C ASN A 31 3.65 1.61 6.64
N LEU A 32 3.42 1.86 5.35
CA LEU A 32 2.59 0.98 4.52
C LEU A 32 3.19 -0.43 4.40
N LEU A 33 4.51 -0.55 4.20
CA LEU A 33 5.17 -1.86 4.10
C LEU A 33 5.04 -2.64 5.41
N ASP A 34 5.20 -1.96 6.53
CA ASP A 34 5.11 -2.57 7.86
C ASP A 34 3.67 -3.03 8.15
N MET A 35 2.66 -2.22 7.83
CA MET A 35 1.23 -2.60 7.91
C MET A 35 0.88 -3.80 7.03
N LEU A 36 1.44 -3.86 5.82
CA LEU A 36 1.23 -4.98 4.90
C LEU A 36 1.94 -6.25 5.40
N ALA A 37 3.10 -6.11 6.04
CA ALA A 37 3.87 -7.22 6.58
C ALA A 37 3.26 -7.78 7.87
N SER A 38 2.70 -6.94 8.74
CA SER A 38 2.01 -7.36 9.97
C SER A 38 0.66 -8.02 9.69
N GLY A 39 0.04 -7.73 8.55
CA GLY A 39 -1.30 -8.19 8.22
C GLY A 39 -2.42 -7.40 8.92
N ASP A 40 -2.07 -6.50 9.83
CA ASP A 40 -3.01 -5.59 10.50
C ASP A 40 -3.19 -4.33 9.66
N HIS A 41 -4.08 -4.42 8.67
CA HIS A 41 -4.41 -3.32 7.79
C HIS A 41 -5.89 -3.29 7.43
N ASN A 42 -6.44 -2.08 7.41
CA ASN A 42 -7.82 -1.80 6.99
C ASN A 42 -7.94 -1.68 5.46
N ALA A 43 -7.44 -2.68 4.73
CA ALA A 43 -7.59 -2.69 3.27
C ALA A 43 -9.02 -3.10 2.88
N ILE A 44 -9.60 -2.33 1.96
CA ILE A 44 -10.92 -2.60 1.41
C ILE A 44 -10.74 -3.40 0.13
N LYS A 45 -11.38 -4.57 0.02
CA LYS A 45 -11.43 -5.35 -1.22
C LYS A 45 -12.23 -4.55 -2.26
N VAL A 46 -11.60 -4.28 -3.41
CA VAL A 46 -12.25 -3.59 -4.54
C VAL A 46 -12.79 -4.61 -5.53
N THR A 47 -11.98 -5.62 -5.85
CA THR A 47 -12.30 -6.72 -6.79
C THR A 47 -11.52 -7.96 -6.37
N GLU A 48 -11.66 -9.07 -7.08
CA GLU A 48 -10.90 -10.29 -6.82
C GLU A 48 -9.39 -10.03 -6.75
N ASN A 49 -8.79 -10.38 -5.61
CA ASN A 49 -7.37 -10.19 -5.31
C ASN A 49 -6.85 -8.73 -5.37
N ILE A 50 -7.73 -7.74 -5.56
CA ILE A 50 -7.39 -6.31 -5.61
C ILE A 50 -7.94 -5.59 -4.39
N TYR A 51 -7.06 -4.86 -3.72
CA TYR A 51 -7.33 -4.19 -2.46
C TYR A 51 -6.90 -2.74 -2.51
N LYS A 52 -7.54 -1.91 -1.68
CA LYS A 52 -7.25 -0.48 -1.55
C LYS A 52 -7.04 -0.09 -0.10
N ILE A 53 -5.97 0.66 0.15
CA ILE A 53 -5.63 1.24 1.46
C ILE A 53 -5.63 2.77 1.33
N ARG A 54 -6.17 3.44 2.35
CA ARG A 54 -6.00 4.89 2.53
C ARG A 54 -4.80 5.13 3.44
N LEU A 55 -3.73 5.63 2.87
CA LEU A 55 -2.51 5.97 3.60
C LEU A 55 -2.59 7.43 4.06
N LYS A 56 -2.25 7.68 5.33
CA LYS A 56 -2.10 9.05 5.83
C LYS A 56 -0.98 9.73 5.03
N ASN A 57 -1.16 11.01 4.73
CA ASN A 57 -0.10 11.83 4.16
C ASN A 57 0.50 12.66 5.30
N SER A 58 1.69 12.29 5.76
CA SER A 58 2.33 12.97 6.89
C SER A 58 2.88 14.35 6.50
N SER A 59 3.05 14.62 5.21
CA SER A 59 3.46 15.95 4.72
C SER A 59 2.34 16.99 4.71
N ASN A 60 1.10 16.62 5.06
CA ASN A 60 -0.04 17.53 4.99
C ASN A 60 -0.90 17.48 6.28
N PRO A 61 -1.16 18.62 6.95
CA PRO A 61 -1.90 18.62 8.23
C PRO A 61 -3.40 18.35 8.08
N LYS A 62 -3.93 18.28 6.84
CA LYS A 62 -5.38 18.12 6.56
C LYS A 62 -5.96 16.73 6.89
N GLY A 63 -5.22 15.82 7.53
CA GLY A 63 -5.73 14.51 7.95
C GLY A 63 -6.14 13.58 6.79
N LYS A 64 -7.11 12.67 7.04
CA LYS A 64 -7.50 11.57 6.11
C LYS A 64 -8.03 12.03 4.74
N SER A 65 -8.49 13.28 4.62
CA SER A 65 -8.98 13.86 3.37
C SER A 65 -7.84 14.19 2.39
N GLY A 66 -6.64 14.49 2.89
CA GLY A 66 -5.43 14.77 2.10
C GLY A 66 -4.49 13.56 1.88
N GLY A 67 -4.92 12.36 2.28
CA GLY A 67 -4.13 11.13 2.23
C GLY A 67 -4.01 10.51 0.83
N PHE A 68 -3.13 9.51 0.71
CA PHE A 68 -2.92 8.77 -0.52
C PHE A 68 -3.87 7.56 -0.62
N ARG A 69 -4.22 7.19 -1.84
CA ARG A 69 -4.93 5.94 -2.13
C ARG A 69 -3.95 4.98 -2.77
N VAL A 70 -3.67 3.88 -2.10
CA VAL A 70 -2.80 2.83 -2.60
C VAL A 70 -3.67 1.65 -3.01
N VAL A 71 -3.48 1.17 -4.23
CA VAL A 71 -4.16 -0.02 -4.76
C VAL A 71 -3.09 -1.06 -5.01
N TYR A 72 -3.31 -2.28 -4.52
CA TYR A 72 -2.40 -3.40 -4.72
C TYR A 72 -3.14 -4.68 -5.03
N PHE A 73 -2.41 -5.60 -5.66
CA PHE A 73 -2.85 -6.94 -5.96
C PHE A 73 -2.18 -7.91 -4.99
N SER A 74 -2.97 -8.76 -4.32
CA SER A 74 -2.46 -9.79 -3.42
C SER A 74 -2.60 -11.16 -4.06
N LYS A 75 -1.47 -11.87 -4.24
CA LYS A 75 -1.47 -13.25 -4.71
C LYS A 75 -1.10 -14.18 -3.56
N CYS A 76 -2.07 -14.97 -3.11
CA CYS A 76 -1.80 -16.05 -2.19
C CYS A 76 -1.22 -17.24 -2.97
N LYS A 77 -0.02 -17.72 -2.60
CA LYS A 77 0.54 -18.99 -3.10
C LYS A 77 0.17 -20.19 -2.22
N ARG A 78 -0.77 -20.02 -1.29
CA ARG A 78 -1.10 -21.06 -0.32
C ARG A 78 -2.13 -21.98 -0.94
N ILE A 79 -1.71 -23.22 -1.22
CA ILE A 79 -2.62 -24.30 -1.58
C ILE A 79 -3.45 -24.60 -0.32
N LYS A 80 -4.76 -24.47 -0.41
CA LYS A 80 -5.69 -24.95 0.61
C LYS A 80 -6.31 -26.22 0.06
N PHE A 81 -6.01 -27.35 0.70
CA PHE A 81 -6.79 -28.57 0.50
C PHE A 81 -8.12 -28.39 1.24
N ILE A 82 -9.21 -28.61 0.54
CA ILE A 82 -10.55 -28.69 1.09
C ILE A 82 -10.92 -30.16 0.95
N TYR A 83 -11.17 -30.83 2.08
CA TYR A 83 -11.77 -32.15 2.14
C TYR A 83 -13.23 -32.00 2.56
#